data_AF-A0A4Q3MG31-F1
#
_entry.id   AF-A0A4Q3MG31-F1
#
_cell.length_a   1.000
_cell.length_b   1.000
_cell.length_c   1.000
_cell.angle_alpha   90.00
_cell.angle_beta   90.00
_cell.angle_gamma   90.00
#
_symmetry.space_group_name_H-M   'P 1'
#
loop_
_entity.id
_entity.type
_entity.pdbx_description
1 polymer ?
#
loop_
_entity_poly.entity_id
_entity_poly.type
_entity_poly.pdbx_seq_one_letter_code
_entity_poly.pdbx_strand_id
1 'polypeptide(L)'
;MSLAWGDGPRGPELSGYSALDIECEECGRTKRMQAPEIAGHVRRGVHTLIGLHNKLLCSACRERGLPARNINVYPKLRGGK
;
A
#
# COMPACT_ATOMS: atom_id res chain seq x y z
N MET A 1 27.69 -13.25 -24.50
CA MET A 1 26.57 -12.43 -25.03
C MET A 1 25.71 -12.03 -23.85
N SER A 2 25.68 -10.73 -23.58
CA SER A 2 25.12 -10.12 -22.38
C SER A 2 23.61 -10.34 -22.27
N LEU A 3 23.16 -10.74 -21.08
CA LEU A 3 21.74 -10.82 -20.73
C LEU A 3 21.16 -9.40 -20.79
N ALA A 4 20.25 -9.18 -21.74
CA ALA A 4 19.50 -7.94 -21.87
C ALA A 4 18.57 -7.79 -20.66
N TRP A 5 19.03 -7.08 -19.63
CA TRP A 5 18.20 -6.54 -18.56
C TRP A 5 17.33 -5.41 -19.14
N GLY A 6 16.34 -5.80 -19.93
CA GLY A 6 15.30 -4.91 -20.46
C GLY A 6 14.12 -4.86 -19.50
N ASP A 7 14.32 -4.38 -18.28
CA ASP A 7 13.22 -3.87 -17.45
C ASP A 7 13.63 -2.45 -17.06
N GLY A 8 13.05 -1.46 -17.73
CA GLY A 8 13.36 -0.04 -17.50
C GLY A 8 13.11 0.37 -16.04
N PRO A 9 13.34 1.65 -15.69
CA PRO A 9 13.01 2.14 -14.36
C PRO A 9 11.48 2.15 -14.20
N ARG A 10 10.87 0.99 -13.93
CA ARG A 10 9.51 0.89 -13.43
C ARG A 10 9.56 1.54 -12.07
N GLY A 11 9.15 2.81 -12.03
CA GLY A 11 8.96 3.51 -10.77
C GLY A 11 8.15 2.63 -9.80
N PRO A 12 8.31 2.83 -8.49
CA PRO A 12 7.63 2.02 -7.49
C PRO A 12 6.14 1.93 -7.83
N GLU A 13 5.57 0.73 -7.90
CA GLU A 13 4.16 0.50 -8.28
C GLU A 13 3.22 1.40 -7.49
N LEU A 14 3.59 1.66 -6.23
CA LEU A 14 2.89 2.56 -5.32
C LEU A 14 2.73 4.00 -5.85
N SER A 15 3.68 4.52 -6.61
CA SER A 15 3.62 5.87 -7.22
C SER A 15 2.57 5.99 -8.33
N GLY A 16 2.06 4.87 -8.86
CA GLY A 16 0.97 4.86 -9.85
C GLY A 16 -0.43 5.05 -9.25
N TYR A 17 -0.57 4.94 -7.92
CA TYR A 17 -1.87 5.06 -7.25
C TYR A 17 -2.11 6.50 -6.76
N SER A 18 -3.33 7.01 -6.95
CA SER A 18 -3.76 8.29 -6.37
C SER A 18 -4.12 8.18 -4.89
N ALA A 19 -4.70 7.04 -4.51
CA ALA A 19 -5.09 6.76 -3.16
C ALA A 19 -5.11 5.24 -2.95
N LEU A 20 -4.99 4.82 -1.70
CA LEU A 20 -5.22 3.44 -1.27
C LEU A 20 -6.31 3.49 -0.20
N ASP A 21 -7.44 2.87 -0.47
CA ASP A 21 -8.47 2.67 0.54
C ASP A 21 -8.11 1.42 1.35
N ILE A 22 -7.84 1.60 2.63
CA ILE A 22 -7.46 0.52 3.54
C ILE A 22 -8.67 0.23 4.41
N GLU A 23 -9.12 -1.01 4.46
CA GLU A 23 -10.25 -1.44 5.28
C GLU A 23 -9.78 -2.52 6.25
N CYS A 24 -10.23 -2.49 7.50
CA CYS A 24 -9.96 -3.57 8.44
C CYS A 24 -11.17 -4.49 8.53
N GLU A 25 -11.01 -5.75 8.15
CA GLU A 25 -12.09 -6.75 8.22
C GLU A 25 -12.51 -7.05 9.65
N GLU A 26 -11.59 -6.94 10.61
CA GLU A 26 -11.85 -7.23 12.02
C GLU A 26 -12.75 -6.20 12.71
N CYS A 27 -12.52 -4.91 12.44
CA CYS A 27 -13.26 -3.83 13.10
C CYS A 27 -14.12 -2.98 12.17
N GLY A 28 -14.11 -3.26 10.86
CA GLY A 28 -14.81 -2.50 9.83
C GLY A 28 -14.26 -1.08 9.60
N ARG A 29 -13.12 -0.72 10.20
CA ARG A 29 -12.57 0.63 10.02
C ARG A 29 -11.95 0.79 8.64
N THR A 30 -12.38 1.83 7.94
CA THR A 30 -11.78 2.27 6.69
C THR A 30 -10.88 3.47 6.92
N LYS A 31 -9.68 3.47 6.33
CA LYS A 31 -8.75 4.57 6.27
C LYS A 31 -8.32 4.78 4.82
N ARG A 32 -8.50 5.98 4.29
CA ARG A 32 -7.98 6.35 2.98
C ARG A 32 -6.57 6.94 3.12
N MET A 33 -5.60 6.31 2.47
CA MET A 33 -4.25 6.82 2.32
C MET A 33 -4.15 7.58 0.99
N GLN A 34 -3.74 8.85 1.03
CA GLN A 34 -3.59 9.65 -0.19
C GLN A 34 -2.16 9.56 -0.76
N ALA A 35 -1.99 9.94 -2.03
CA ALA A 35 -0.70 10.03 -2.71
C ALA A 35 0.50 10.56 -1.87
N PRO A 36 0.40 11.66 -1.08
CA PRO A 36 1.53 12.12 -0.27
C PRO A 36 1.97 11.12 0.80
N GLU A 37 1.03 10.43 1.44
CA GLU A 37 1.31 9.39 2.43
C GLU A 37 1.98 8.17 1.77
N ILE A 38 1.47 7.77 0.60
CA ILE A 38 2.05 6.69 -0.21
C ILE A 38 3.49 7.04 -0.61
N ALA A 39 3.74 8.27 -1.05
CA ALA A 39 5.07 8.75 -1.38
C ALA A 39 6.01 8.72 -0.16
N GLY A 40 5.49 8.99 1.04
CA GLY A 40 6.23 8.81 2.30
C GLY A 40 6.66 7.36 2.53
N HIS A 41 5.80 6.39 2.23
CA HIS A 41 6.13 4.95 2.31
C HIS A 41 7.15 4.53 1.24
N VAL A 42 7.02 5.06 0.02
CA VAL A 42 8.00 4.88 -1.05
C VAL A 42 9.37 5.38 -0.64
N ARG A 43 9.48 6.59 -0.07
CA ARG A 43 10.75 7.12 0.45
C ARG A 43 11.36 6.27 1.57
N ARG A 44 10.54 5.51 2.30
CA ARG A 44 10.98 4.55 3.33
C ARG A 44 11.35 3.18 2.78
N GLY A 45 11.39 3.01 1.45
CA GLY A 45 11.76 1.76 0.77
C GLY A 45 10.60 0.78 0.57
N VAL A 46 9.34 1.20 0.77
CA VAL A 46 8.17 0.37 0.47
C VAL A 46 7.71 0.70 -0.95
N HIS A 47 7.97 -0.20 -1.90
CA HIS A 47 7.71 0.06 -3.33
C HIS A 47 6.51 -0.73 -3.89
N THR A 48 6.04 -1.75 -3.17
CA THR A 48 4.96 -2.65 -3.61
C THR A 48 3.75 -2.61 -2.67
N LEU A 49 2.56 -2.90 -3.22
CA LEU A 49 1.32 -3.00 -2.42
C LEU A 49 1.42 -4.08 -1.33
N ILE A 50 2.01 -5.24 -1.65
CA ILE A 50 2.20 -6.34 -0.70
C ILE A 50 3.11 -5.92 0.45
N GLY A 51 4.19 -5.17 0.15
CA GLY A 51 5.08 -4.65 1.17
C GLY A 51 4.40 -3.62 2.08
N LEU A 52 3.51 -2.79 1.51
CA LEU A 52 2.69 -1.86 2.27
C LEU A 52 1.69 -2.61 3.16
N HIS A 53 0.95 -3.56 2.59
CA HIS A 53 -0.01 -4.41 3.30
C HIS A 53 0.63 -5.11 4.50
N ASN A 54 1.82 -5.72 4.32
CA ASN A 54 2.54 -6.38 5.43
C ASN A 54 2.99 -5.42 6.55
N LYS A 55 3.22 -4.14 6.23
CA LYS A 55 3.61 -3.12 7.23
C LYS A 55 2.41 -2.45 7.89
N LEU A 56 1.26 -2.45 7.24
CA LEU A 56 0.05 -1.83 7.76
C LEU A 56 -0.55 -2.72 8.85
N LEU A 57 -0.95 -2.07 9.94
CA LEU A 57 -1.62 -2.69 11.07
C LEU A 57 -2.75 -1.77 11.49
N CYS A 58 -3.93 -2.33 11.76
CA CYS A 58 -5.01 -1.54 12.32
C CYS A 58 -4.71 -1.20 13.78
N SER A 59 -4.37 0.07 14.06
CA SER A 59 -4.07 0.52 15.42
C SER A 59 -5.21 0.22 16.39
N ALA A 60 -6.47 0.39 15.97
CA ALA A 60 -7.62 0.09 16.81
C ALA A 60 -7.73 -1.40 17.18
N CYS A 61 -7.49 -2.31 16.24
CA CYS A 61 -7.45 -3.75 16.55
C CYS A 61 -6.26 -4.09 17.44
N ARG A 62 -5.11 -3.46 17.19
CA ARG A 62 -3.89 -3.64 18.00
C ARG A 62 -4.11 -3.19 19.45
N GLU A 63 -4.76 -2.06 19.67
CA GLU A 63 -5.11 -1.54 21.00
C GLU A 63 -6.14 -2.43 21.71
N ARG A 64 -7.02 -3.08 20.95
CA ARG A 64 -8.04 -4.02 21.47
C ARG A 64 -7.53 -5.45 21.67
N GLY A 65 -6.29 -5.76 21.27
CA GLY A 65 -5.74 -7.12 21.33
C GLY A 65 -6.26 -8.09 20.25
N LEU A 66 -6.90 -7.56 19.21
CA LEU A 66 -7.40 -8.32 18.05
C LEU A 66 -6.33 -8.45 16.96
N PRO A 67 -6.44 -9.43 16.03
CA PRO A 67 -5.51 -9.58 14.91
C PRO A 67 -5.56 -8.39 13.95
N ALA A 68 -4.72 -7.38 14.22
CA ALA A 68 -4.61 -6.14 13.45
C ALA A 68 -4.09 -6.27 12.00
N ARG A 69 -3.86 -7.50 11.52
CA ARG A 69 -3.32 -7.84 10.20
C ARG A 69 -4.40 -8.15 9.14
N ASN A 70 -5.66 -8.33 9.55
CA ASN A 70 -6.79 -8.49 8.64
C ASN A 70 -7.21 -7.13 8.09
N ILE A 71 -6.40 -6.63 7.17
CA ILE A 71 -6.65 -5.39 6.44
C ILE A 71 -6.71 -5.69 4.94
N ASN A 72 -7.67 -5.11 4.26
CA ASN A 72 -7.78 -5.09 2.81
C ASN A 72 -7.26 -3.75 2.30
N VAL A 73 -6.49 -3.78 1.22
CA VAL A 73 -5.94 -2.57 0.59
C VAL A 73 -6.45 -2.50 -0.83
N TYR A 74 -7.26 -1.50 -1.12
CA TYR A 74 -7.88 -1.25 -2.40
C TYR A 74 -7.16 -0.09 -3.10
N PRO A 75 -6.29 -0.38 -4.07
CA PRO A 75 -5.63 0.68 -4.82
C PRO A 75 -6.58 1.43 -5.73
N LYS A 76 -6.50 2.77 -5.72
CA LYS A 76 -7.16 3.66 -6.67
C LYS A 76 -6.12 4.21 -7.63
N LEU A 77 -6.17 3.75 -8.87
CA LEU A 77 -5.29 4.21 -9.95
C LEU A 77 -5.46 5.70 -10.22
N ARG A 78 -4.36 6.38 -10.52
CA ARG A 78 -4.34 7.78 -10.93
C ARG A 78 -4.79 7.91 -12.38
N GLY A 79 -6.11 7.90 -12.58
CA GLY A 79 -6.74 8.03 -13.88
C GLY A 79 -6.88 6.68 -14.59
N GLY A 80 -8.08 6.11 -14.50
CA GLY A 80 -8.56 5.15 -15.50
C GLY A 80 -9.54 5.89 -16.40
N LYS A 81 -9.13 6.13 -17.63
CA LYS A 81 -10.05 6.23 -18.77
C LYS A 81 -10.36 4.79 -19.20
#